data_AF-A0A0K8TU19-F1
#
_entry.id   AF-A0A0K8TU19-F1
#
_cell.length_a   1.000
_cell.length_b   1.000
_cell.length_c   1.000
_cell.angle_alpha   90.00
_cell.angle_beta   90.00
_cell.angle_gamma   90.00
#
_symmetry.space_group_name_H-M   'P 1'
#
loop_
_entity.id
_entity.type
_entity.pdbx_description
1 polymer ?
#
loop_
_entity_poly.entity_id
_entity_poly.type
_entity_poly.pdbx_seq_one_letter_code
_entity_poly.pdbx_strand_id
1 'polypeptide(L)'
;ATVVGSTVLGERHPWNCCRIATYECARGKCGPNLDPNCVAFCYFIAANNTCGSEAEDGCCFPFFDCFMDCVFYASGSYRLCFSICKHAACTAK
;
A
#
# COMPACT_ATOMS: atom_id res chain seq x y z
N ALA A 1 -5.59 -32.66 21.39
CA ALA A 1 -4.66 -31.58 21.02
C ALA A 1 -5.48 -30.35 20.72
N THR A 2 -5.38 -29.33 21.56
CA THR A 2 -6.11 -28.07 21.42
C THR A 2 -5.29 -27.17 20.51
N VAL A 3 -5.74 -26.94 19.28
CA VAL A 3 -5.24 -25.83 18.46
C VAL A 3 -6.30 -24.75 18.46
N VAL A 4 -5.88 -23.66 19.09
CA VAL A 4 -6.58 -22.44 19.40
C VAL A 4 -6.92 -21.69 18.12
N GLY A 5 -8.17 -21.21 18.06
CA GLY A 5 -8.54 -20.02 17.31
C GLY A 5 -8.31 -20.13 15.81
N SER A 6 -9.29 -20.71 15.11
CA SER A 6 -9.69 -20.19 13.80
C SER A 6 -10.00 -18.71 13.97
N THR A 7 -8.95 -17.89 13.92
CA THR A 7 -9.07 -16.45 13.87
C THR A 7 -9.80 -16.23 12.57
N VAL A 8 -11.07 -15.85 12.69
CA VAL A 8 -11.92 -15.43 11.59
C VAL A 8 -11.01 -14.59 10.70
N LEU A 9 -10.70 -15.14 9.52
CA LEU A 9 -9.97 -14.49 8.44
C LEU A 9 -10.93 -13.42 7.91
N GLY A 10 -11.27 -12.48 8.78
CA GLY A 10 -12.33 -11.53 8.58
C GLY A 10 -11.83 -10.61 7.51
N GLU A 11 -12.19 -10.90 6.27
CA GLU A 11 -12.38 -9.99 5.13
C GLU A 11 -11.59 -8.69 5.24
N ARG A 12 -10.29 -8.78 5.56
CA ARG A 12 -9.37 -7.66 5.49
C ARG A 12 -9.10 -7.56 4.02
N HIS A 13 -9.97 -6.84 3.31
CA HIS A 13 -9.78 -6.52 1.90
C HIS A 13 -8.27 -6.28 1.68
N PRO A 14 -7.58 -7.10 0.87
CA PRO A 14 -6.12 -7.08 0.74
C PRO A 14 -5.61 -5.67 0.41
N TRP A 15 -6.48 -4.88 -0.21
CA TRP A 15 -6.37 -3.47 -0.51
C TRP A 15 -6.07 -2.55 0.68
N ASN A 16 -6.72 -2.74 1.83
CA ASN A 16 -6.44 -1.91 3.01
C ASN A 16 -5.07 -2.23 3.61
N CYS A 17 -4.70 -3.51 3.64
CA CYS A 17 -3.35 -3.91 4.02
C CYS A 17 -2.32 -3.28 3.08
N CYS A 18 -2.55 -3.38 1.77
CA CYS A 18 -1.70 -2.82 0.72
C CYS A 18 -1.39 -1.34 0.95
N ARG A 19 -2.45 -0.53 1.07
CA ARG A 19 -2.36 0.93 1.31
C ARG A 19 -1.50 1.25 2.52
N ILE A 20 -1.77 0.59 3.65
CA ILE A 20 -1.06 0.84 4.92
C ILE A 20 0.40 0.40 4.81
N ALA A 21 0.67 -0.79 4.27
CA ALA A 21 2.02 -1.34 4.14
C ALA A 21 2.89 -0.49 3.20
N THR A 22 2.35 -0.03 2.07
CA THR A 22 3.05 0.89 1.17
C THR A 22 3.39 2.20 1.86
N TYR A 23 2.43 2.81 2.57
CA TYR A 23 2.65 4.07 3.29
C TYR A 23 3.69 3.95 4.41
N GLU A 24 3.60 2.93 5.26
CA GLU A 24 4.56 2.74 6.36
C GLU A 24 5.97 2.45 5.83
N CYS A 25 6.08 1.65 4.77
CA CYS A 25 7.36 1.44 4.08
C CYS A 25 7.90 2.76 3.52
N ALA A 26 7.08 3.54 2.81
CA ALA A 26 7.50 4.81 2.23
C ALA A 26 7.99 5.79 3.32
N ARG A 27 7.20 5.95 4.38
CA ARG A 27 7.54 6.83 5.51
C ARG A 27 8.80 6.39 6.27
N GLY A 28 9.02 5.08 6.40
CA GLY A 28 10.14 4.54 7.17
C GLY A 28 11.44 4.36 6.38
N LYS A 29 11.36 4.11 5.06
CA LYS A 29 12.49 3.72 4.22
C LYS A 29 12.88 4.76 3.18
N CYS A 30 11.92 5.50 2.63
CA CYS A 30 12.14 6.35 1.46
C CYS A 30 12.61 7.77 1.79
N GLY A 31 12.87 8.07 3.07
CA GLY A 31 13.36 9.36 3.53
C GLY A 31 12.39 10.51 3.24
N PRO A 32 12.71 11.76 3.63
CA PRO A 32 11.79 12.89 3.53
C PRO A 32 11.57 13.40 2.08
N ASN A 33 12.37 12.94 1.12
CA ASN A 33 12.44 13.52 -0.23
C ASN A 33 11.40 12.99 -1.21
N LEU A 34 10.35 12.29 -0.74
CA LEU A 34 9.30 11.74 -1.60
C LEU A 34 9.85 10.96 -2.80
N ASP A 35 10.74 9.98 -2.55
CA ASP A 35 11.38 9.22 -3.63
C ASP A 35 10.39 8.27 -4.32
N PRO A 36 10.01 8.53 -5.59
CA PRO A 36 9.03 7.71 -6.31
C PRO A 36 9.51 6.28 -6.57
N ASN A 37 10.82 6.10 -6.80
CA ASN A 37 11.38 4.76 -7.04
C ASN A 37 11.31 3.91 -5.77
N CYS A 38 11.59 4.52 -4.63
CA CYS A 38 11.45 3.85 -3.35
C CYS A 38 9.98 3.54 -3.01
N VAL A 39 9.04 4.44 -3.33
CA VAL A 39 7.60 4.18 -3.18
C VAL A 39 7.14 3.01 -4.06
N ALA A 40 7.61 2.94 -5.31
CA ALA A 40 7.33 1.80 -6.19
C ALA A 40 7.84 0.48 -5.60
N PHE A 41 9.06 0.46 -5.05
CA PHE A 41 9.57 -0.71 -4.31
C PHE A 41 8.68 -1.08 -3.11
N CYS A 42 8.25 -0.10 -2.32
CA CYS A 42 7.37 -0.31 -1.18
C CYS A 42 6.00 -0.88 -1.58
N TYR A 43 5.48 -0.53 -2.76
CA TYR A 43 4.24 -1.09 -3.29
C TYR A 43 4.42 -2.51 -3.85
N PHE A 44 5.30 -2.68 -4.84
CA PHE A 44 5.42 -3.95 -5.57
C PHE A 44 6.08 -5.07 -4.75
N ILE A 45 6.96 -4.72 -3.81
CA ILE A 45 7.71 -5.73 -3.03
C ILE A 45 7.20 -5.80 -1.60
N ALA A 46 7.30 -4.71 -0.83
CA ALA A 46 7.02 -4.77 0.61
C ALA A 46 5.53 -5.02 0.92
N ALA A 47 4.64 -4.24 0.30
CA ALA A 47 3.20 -4.40 0.48
C ALA A 47 2.71 -5.72 -0.11
N ASN A 48 3.20 -6.10 -1.30
CA ASN A 48 2.80 -7.34 -1.94
C ASN A 48 3.21 -8.58 -1.13
N ASN A 49 4.45 -8.63 -0.63
CA ASN A 49 4.94 -9.73 0.20
C ASN A 49 4.22 -9.82 1.57
N THR A 50 3.76 -8.69 2.10
CA THR A 50 3.11 -8.63 3.42
C THR A 50 1.63 -8.97 3.33
N CYS A 51 0.95 -8.46 2.31
CA CYS A 51 -0.50 -8.49 2.21
C CYS A 51 -1.03 -9.58 1.27
N GLY A 52 -0.17 -10.10 0.39
CA GLY A 52 -0.54 -11.02 -0.67
C GLY A 52 -1.32 -10.32 -1.78
N SER A 53 -0.79 -10.37 -3.01
CA SER A 53 -1.59 -10.20 -4.23
C SER A 53 -1.21 -11.30 -5.20
N GLU A 54 -2.22 -11.93 -5.79
CA GLU A 54 -2.03 -12.80 -6.96
C GLU A 54 -1.99 -12.00 -8.28
N ALA A 55 -2.25 -10.69 -8.24
CA ALA A 55 -2.30 -9.86 -9.43
C ALA A 55 -0.92 -9.27 -9.79
N GLU A 56 -0.55 -9.33 -11.08
CA GLU A 56 0.66 -8.70 -11.64
C GLU A 56 0.72 -7.18 -11.39
N ASP A 57 -0.45 -6.54 -11.32
CA ASP A 57 -0.60 -5.10 -11.06
C ASP A 57 -0.40 -4.72 -9.56
N GLY A 58 -0.06 -5.69 -8.71
CA GLY A 58 0.09 -5.52 -7.26
C GLY A 58 -1.23 -5.59 -6.48
N CYS A 59 -1.24 -5.12 -5.24
CA CYS A 59 -2.37 -5.31 -4.31
C CYS A 59 -3.45 -4.22 -4.36
N CYS A 60 -3.18 -3.05 -4.95
CA CYS A 60 -4.19 -2.03 -5.28
C CYS A 60 -3.59 -0.94 -6.20
N PHE A 61 -3.72 -1.13 -7.51
CA PHE A 61 -3.16 -0.21 -8.50
C PHE A 61 -3.76 1.21 -8.43
N PRO A 62 -5.08 1.41 -8.27
CA PRO A 62 -5.65 2.77 -8.20
C PRO A 62 -5.12 3.59 -7.01
N PHE A 63 -4.78 2.95 -5.90
CA PHE A 63 -4.11 3.62 -4.79
C PHE A 63 -2.68 3.99 -5.16
N PHE A 64 -1.93 3.05 -5.75
CA PHE A 64 -0.54 3.26 -6.15
C PHE A 64 -0.41 4.44 -7.11
N ASP A 65 -1.25 4.47 -8.15
CA ASP A 65 -1.28 5.55 -9.15
C ASP A 65 -1.51 6.92 -8.50
N CYS A 66 -2.59 7.06 -7.72
CA CYS A 66 -2.86 8.30 -6.97
C CYS A 66 -1.72 8.69 -6.03
N PHE A 67 -1.16 7.72 -5.30
CA PHE A 67 -0.11 7.98 -4.32
C PHE A 67 1.19 8.41 -4.98
N MET A 68 1.55 7.78 -6.11
CA MET A 68 2.69 8.15 -6.94
C MET A 68 2.50 9.53 -7.57
N ASP A 69 1.33 9.84 -8.11
CA ASP A 69 1.02 11.17 -8.64
C ASP A 69 1.17 12.25 -7.57
N CYS A 70 0.67 11.98 -6.36
CA CYS A 70 0.88 12.90 -5.25
C CYS A 70 2.36 13.04 -4.89
N VAL A 71 3.12 11.95 -4.84
CA VAL A 71 4.57 11.97 -4.56
C VAL A 71 5.34 12.74 -5.65
N PHE A 72 4.93 12.63 -6.92
CA PHE A 72 5.55 13.33 -8.06
C PHE A 72 5.19 14.82 -8.15
N TYR A 73 3.92 15.17 -7.97
CA TYR A 73 3.40 16.50 -8.31
C TYR A 73 3.02 17.33 -7.08
N ALA A 74 2.63 16.70 -5.98
CA ALA A 74 2.34 17.41 -4.75
C ALA A 74 3.58 17.39 -3.86
N SER A 75 4.23 18.55 -3.71
CA SER A 75 5.30 18.79 -2.74
C SER A 75 4.78 18.73 -1.30
N GLY A 76 4.37 17.53 -0.87
CA GLY A 76 3.74 17.22 0.42
C GLY A 76 4.55 16.21 1.23
N SER A 77 3.90 15.56 2.19
CA SER A 77 4.49 14.43 2.92
C SER A 77 3.78 13.14 2.51
N TYR A 78 4.42 11.98 2.69
CA TYR A 78 3.76 10.69 2.48
C TYR A 78 2.42 10.59 3.24
N ARG A 79 2.31 11.23 4.40
CA ARG A 79 1.07 11.26 5.19
C ARG A 79 -0.05 12.00 4.46
N LEU A 80 0.26 13.14 3.83
CA LEU A 80 -0.72 13.90 3.05
C LEU A 80 -1.17 13.09 1.84
N CYS A 81 -0.22 12.55 1.07
CA CYS A 81 -0.53 11.72 -0.09
C CYS A 81 -1.37 10.49 0.28
N PHE A 82 -1.05 9.86 1.41
CA PHE A 82 -1.82 8.72 1.91
C PHE A 82 -3.25 9.14 2.26
N SER A 83 -3.42 10.28 2.94
CA SER A 83 -4.76 10.76 3.33
C SER A 83 -5.65 11.07 2.12
N ILE A 84 -5.07 11.57 1.04
CA ILE A 84 -5.78 11.86 -0.22
C ILE A 84 -6.16 10.54 -0.92
N CYS A 85 -5.21 9.61 -1.04
CA CYS A 85 -5.34 8.44 -1.89
C CYS A 85 -5.92 7.20 -1.21
N LYS A 86 -6.02 7.14 0.12
CA LYS A 86 -6.48 5.95 0.87
C LYS A 86 -7.89 5.47 0.50
N HIS A 87 -8.70 6.30 -0.16
CA HIS A 87 -10.06 5.98 -0.59
C HIS A 87 -10.16 5.51 -2.06
N ALA A 88 -9.04 5.45 -2.80
CA ALA A 88 -9.04 5.02 -4.19
C ALA A 88 -9.68 3.63 -4.35
N ALA A 89 -10.67 3.49 -5.22
CA ALA A 89 -11.42 2.25 -5.39
C ALA A 89 -10.54 1.16 -6.00
N CYS A 90 -9.98 0.31 -5.15
CA CYS A 90 -9.24 -0.87 -5.57
C CYS A 90 -10.23 -1.89 -6.12
N THR A 91 -9.95 -2.46 -7.28
CA THR A 91 -10.72 -3.57 -7.84
C THR A 91 -9.81 -4.78 -7.91
N ALA A 92 -10.34 -5.96 -7.55
CA ALA A 92 -9.71 -7.20 -7.95
C ALA A 92 -9.94 -7.33 -9.45
N LYS A 93 -8.87 -7.39 -10.24
CA LYS A 93 -8.96 -7.79 -11.64
C LYS A 93 -9.13 -9.30 -11.72
#